data_AF-A0A956Q5A7-F1
#
_entry.id   AF-A0A956Q5A7-F1
#
_cell.length_a   1.000
_cell.length_b   1.000
_cell.length_c   1.000
_cell.angle_alpha   90.00
_cell.angle_beta   90.00
_cell.angle_gamma   90.00
#
_symmetry.space_group_name_H-M   'P 1'
#
loop_
_entity.id
_entity.type
_entity.pdbx_description
1 polymer ?
#
loop_
_entity_poly.entity_id
_entity_poly.type
_entity_poly.pdbx_seq_one_letter_code
_entity_poly.pdbx_strand_id
1 'polypeptide(L)' 'AEGKKMYIQERVREQADRFLTLLEQPNTYVYICGLRGMESGILEALEQASAAQGKNWPALFEDVKAQKRWRVEVY' A
#
# COMPACT_ATOMS: atom_id res chain seq x y z
N ALA A 1 -13.31 14.39 6.69
CA ALA A 1 -13.18 13.05 7.30
C ALA A 1 -14.58 12.51 7.57
N GLU A 2 -14.89 11.28 7.14
CA GLU A 2 -16.25 10.68 7.19
C GLU A 2 -16.74 10.28 8.60
N GLY A 3 -16.16 10.81 9.67
CA GLY A 3 -16.55 10.50 11.06
C GLY A 3 -16.31 9.06 11.51
N LYS A 4 -15.65 8.23 10.68
CA LYS A 4 -15.33 6.83 10.95
C LYS A 4 -14.09 6.70 11.84
N LYS A 5 -13.95 5.55 12.50
CA LYS A 5 -12.77 5.21 13.30
C LYS A 5 -11.51 5.27 12.43
N MET A 6 -10.44 5.83 12.99
CA MET A 6 -9.20 6.05 12.27
C MET A 6 -8.27 4.85 12.39
N TYR A 7 -8.28 3.99 11.38
CA TYR A 7 -7.35 2.86 11.24
C TYR A 7 -6.23 3.15 10.24
N ILE A 8 -5.19 2.31 10.21
CA ILE A 8 -4.01 2.53 9.35
C ILE A 8 -4.38 2.61 7.87
N GLN A 9 -5.29 1.75 7.40
CA GLN A 9 -5.70 1.73 6.00
C GLN A 9 -6.36 3.04 5.54
N GLU A 10 -7.02 3.79 6.42
CA GLU A 10 -7.59 5.08 6.00
C GLU A 10 -6.54 6.18 5.96
N ARG A 11 -5.49 6.11 6.80
CA ARG A 11 -4.31 6.99 6.65
C ARG A 11 -3.52 6.69 5.39
N VAL A 12 -3.39 5.41 5.02
CA VAL A 12 -2.79 5.01 3.74
C VAL A 12 -3.63 5.56 2.58
N ARG A 13 -4.97 5.46 2.65
CA ARG A 13 -5.87 6.02 1.63
C ARG A 13 -5.72 7.54 1.47
N GLU A 14 -5.66 8.28 2.57
CA GLU A 14 -5.43 9.74 2.57
C GLU A 14 -4.06 10.14 2.00
N GLN A 15 -3.09 9.23 1.98
CA GLN A 15 -1.72 9.48 1.51
C GLN A 15 -1.36 8.61 0.31
N ALA A 16 -2.34 7.99 -0.35
CA ALA A 16 -2.09 6.93 -1.32
C ALA A 16 -1.24 7.44 -2.50
N ASP A 17 -1.48 8.66 -2.95
CA ASP A 17 -0.68 9.31 -4.00
C ASP A 17 0.81 9.37 -3.67
N ARG A 18 1.12 9.73 -2.42
CA ARG A 18 2.49 9.78 -1.91
C ARG A 18 3.07 8.37 -1.79
N PHE A 19 2.29 7.41 -1.31
CA PHE A 19 2.74 6.01 -1.21
C PHE A 19 3.07 5.42 -2.59
N LEU A 20 2.23 5.63 -3.59
CA LEU A 20 2.45 5.15 -4.95
C LEU A 20 3.69 5.80 -5.58
N THR A 21 3.86 7.11 -5.39
CA THR A 21 5.06 7.82 -5.86
C THR A 21 6.34 7.28 -5.21
N LEU A 22 6.29 6.92 -3.93
CA LEU A 22 7.43 6.31 -3.26
C LEU A 22 7.69 4.89 -3.76
N LEU A 23 6.66 4.08 -4.00
CA LEU A 23 6.80 2.69 -4.46
C LEU A 23 7.47 2.56 -5.83
N GLU A 24 7.30 3.56 -6.70
CA GLU A 24 7.98 3.66 -8.00
C GLU A 24 9.50 3.89 -7.86
N GLN A 25 9.97 4.39 -6.71
CA GLN A 25 11.39 4.59 -6.49
C GLN A 25 12.07 3.25 -6.16
N PRO A 26 13.19 2.91 -6.83
CA PRO A 26 13.84 1.60 -6.68
C PRO A 26 14.46 1.39 -5.30
N ASN A 27 14.71 2.46 -4.54
CA ASN A 27 15.26 2.45 -3.19
C ASN A 27 14.19 2.47 -2.08
N THR A 28 12.91 2.40 -2.42
CA THR A 28 11.83 2.34 -1.42
C THR A 28 11.53 0.91 -1.01
N TYR A 29 11.57 0.66 0.30
CA TYR A 29 11.22 -0.61 0.93
C TYR A 29 10.03 -0.42 1.88
N VAL A 30 9.06 -1.33 1.82
CA VAL A 30 7.86 -1.37 2.66
C VAL A 30 7.94 -2.54 3.61
N TYR A 31 7.67 -2.25 4.89
CA TYR A 31 7.61 -3.22 5.98
C TYR A 31 6.25 -3.10 6.66
N ILE A 32 5.53 -4.22 6.75
CA ILE A 32 4.23 -4.31 7.41
C ILE A 32 4.35 -5.37 8.51
N CYS A 33 4.05 -4.99 9.75
CA CYS A 33 4.09 -5.88 10.90
C CYS A 33 2.88 -5.65 11.81
N GLY A 34 2.28 -6.74 12.31
CA GLY A 34 1.18 -6.67 13.27
C GLY A 34 0.24 -7.88 13.18
N LEU A 35 -1.03 -7.67 13.54
CA LEU A 35 -2.02 -8.74 13.55
C LEU A 35 -2.46 -9.13 12.14
N ARG A 36 -2.71 -10.43 11.95
CA ARG A 36 -3.28 -10.95 10.70
C ARG A 36 -4.54 -10.17 10.29
N GLY A 37 -4.56 -9.73 9.04
CA GLY A 37 -5.67 -8.97 8.45
C GLY A 37 -5.45 -7.46 8.39
N MET A 38 -4.33 -6.94 8.90
CA MET A 38 -3.99 -5.54 8.70
C MET A 38 -3.52 -5.23 7.27
N GLU A 39 -2.94 -6.19 6.54
CA GLU A 39 -2.37 -5.93 5.23
C GLU A 39 -3.42 -5.78 4.12
N SER A 40 -4.57 -6.45 4.25
CA SER A 40 -5.62 -6.44 3.22
C SER A 40 -6.17 -5.04 2.98
N GLY A 41 -6.50 -4.31 4.04
CA GLY A 41 -7.02 -2.94 3.93
C GLY A 41 -6.00 -1.96 3.32
N ILE A 42 -4.71 -2.18 3.57
CA ILE A 42 -3.62 -1.38 2.97
C ILE A 42 -3.53 -1.64 1.48
N LEU A 43 -3.57 -2.91 1.07
CA LEU A 43 -3.51 -3.31 -0.35
C LEU A 43 -4.72 -2.80 -1.13
N GLU A 44 -5.93 -2.94 -0.59
CA GLU A 44 -7.16 -2.42 -1.21
C GLU A 44 -7.10 -0.90 -1.40
N ALA A 45 -6.61 -0.16 -0.40
CA ALA A 45 -6.47 1.28 -0.51
C ALA A 45 -5.50 1.71 -1.62
N LEU A 46 -4.37 1.00 -1.76
CA LEU A 46 -3.38 1.28 -2.80
C LEU A 46 -3.85 0.88 -4.20
N GLU A 47 -4.58 -0.23 -4.32
CA GLU A 47 -5.18 -0.66 -5.59
C GLU A 47 -6.21 0.35 -6.09
N GLN A 48 -7.13 0.79 -5.22
CA GLN A 48 -8.13 1.80 -5.55
C GLN A 48 -7.49 3.13 -5.97
N ALA A 49 -6.47 3.58 -5.23
CA ALA A 49 -5.75 4.81 -5.56
C ALA A 49 -4.98 4.71 -6.89
N SER A 50 -4.37 3.55 -7.15
CA SER A 50 -3.66 3.30 -8.42
C SER A 50 -4.63 3.32 -9.59
N ALA A 51 -5.79 2.69 -9.46
CA ALA A 51 -6.84 2.71 -10.46
C ALA A 51 -7.33 4.15 -10.74
N ALA A 52 -7.53 4.96 -9.70
CA ALA A 52 -7.92 6.36 -9.83
C ALA A 52 -6.88 7.22 -10.57
N GLN A 53 -5.59 6.86 -10.47
CA GLN A 53 -4.50 7.54 -11.17
C GLN A 53 -4.17 6.93 -12.54
N GLY A 54 -4.88 5.88 -12.98
CA GLY A 54 -4.56 5.15 -14.21
C GLY A 54 -3.23 4.39 -14.15
N LYS A 55 -2.71 4.11 -12.95
CA LYS A 55 -1.48 3.33 -12.75
C LYS A 55 -1.79 1.83 -12.79
N ASN A 56 -0.89 1.05 -13.41
CA ASN A 56 -0.99 -0.41 -13.42
C ASN A 56 -0.50 -0.98 -12.08
N TRP A 57 -1.40 -1.07 -11.11
CA TRP A 57 -1.11 -1.62 -9.78
C TRP A 57 -0.56 -3.04 -9.81
N PRO A 58 -1.16 -4.01 -10.55
CA PRO A 58 -0.61 -5.36 -10.64
C PRO A 58 0.86 -5.38 -11.06
N ALA A 59 1.23 -4.63 -12.10
CA ALA A 59 2.61 -4.57 -12.58
C ALA A 59 3.57 -3.95 -11.56
N LEU A 60 3.19 -2.82 -10.94
CA LEU A 60 4.00 -2.18 -9.90
C LEU A 60 4.19 -3.10 -8.69
N PHE A 61 3.11 -3.74 -8.24
CA PHE A 61 3.14 -4.57 -7.06
C PHE A 61 3.92 -5.88 -7.28
N GLU A 62 3.85 -6.47 -8.47
CA GLU A 62 4.70 -7.59 -8.86
C GLU A 62 6.18 -7.21 -8.89
N ASP A 63 6.53 -6.04 -9.46
CA ASP A 63 7.91 -5.54 -9.47
C ASP A 63 8.46 -5.36 -8.05
N VAL A 64 7.72 -4.66 -7.19
CA VAL A 64 8.13 -4.42 -5.79
C VAL A 64 8.31 -5.75 -5.03
N LYS A 65 7.44 -6.74 -5.28
CA LYS A 65 7.57 -8.08 -4.69
C LYS A 65 8.78 -8.84 -5.23
N ALA A 66 9.00 -8.84 -6.54
CA ALA A 66 10.14 -9.51 -7.17
C ALA A 66 11.48 -8.96 -6.66
N GLN A 67 11.55 -7.65 -6.41
CA GLN A 67 12.72 -6.98 -5.86
C GLN A 67 12.86 -7.12 -4.33
N LYS A 68 11.98 -7.90 -3.66
CA LYS A 68 11.95 -8.09 -2.19
C LYS A 68 11.84 -6.76 -1.42
N ARG A 69 11.21 -5.76 -2.06
CA ARG A 69 10.96 -4.42 -1.50
C ARG A 69 9.65 -4.35 -0.71
N TRP A 70 8.80 -5.37 -0.79
CA TRP A 70 7.59 -5.51 0.01
C TRP A 70 7.73 -6.66 1.02
N ARG A 71 7.75 -6.35 2.32
CA ARG A 71 7.92 -7.33 3.40
C ARG A 71 6.76 -7.27 4.37
N VAL A 72 6.13 -8.41 4.59
CA VAL A 72 4.96 -8.54 5.47
C VAL A 72 5.26 -9.62 6.50
N GLU A 73 5.13 -9.26 7.78
CA GLU A 73 5.27 -10.14 8.93
C GLU A 73 4.06 -9.96 9.84
N VAL A 74 3.01 -10.73 9.57
CA VAL A 74 1.78 -10.70 10.36
C VAL A 74 1.57 -12.02 11.10
N TYR A 75 1.11 -11.92 12.34
CA TYR A 75 0.87 -13.05 13.24
C TYR A 75 -0.61 -13.19 13.61
#